data_AF-A0A554MFI1-F1
#
_entry.id   AF-A0A554MFI1-F1
#
_cell.length_a   1.000
_cell.length_b   1.000
_cell.length_c   1.000
_cell.angle_alpha   90.00
_cell.angle_beta   90.00
_cell.angle_gamma   90.00
#
_symmetry.space_group_name_H-M   'P 1'
#
loop_
_entity.id
_entity.type
_entity.pdbx_description
1 polymer ?
#
loop_
_entity_poly.entity_id
_entity_poly.type
_entity_poly.pdbx_seq_one_letter_code
_entity_poly.pdbx_strand_id
1 'polypeptide(L)'
;MRKVSFIGYTTVVVATVAMAPFAALAATTDADVTLTLPSDGSAYTLKSGGTFDQFSSSGDTFTFQADAGGVVSVDIRSGDKKNLTNNRSIGTVCGESESSLVISTGPGNTTVTPSGKCGTGGGSGGEEEEAVLPLPLRLPRQ
;
A
#
# COMPACT_ATOMS: atom_id res chain seq x y z
N MET A 1 -25.36 45.14 -15.88
CA MET A 1 -24.27 44.57 -15.06
C MET A 1 -24.68 43.15 -14.67
N ARG A 2 -24.25 42.12 -15.39
CA ARG A 2 -24.61 40.72 -15.10
C ARG A 2 -23.46 40.07 -14.32
N LYS A 3 -23.74 39.65 -13.08
CA LYS A 3 -22.83 38.85 -12.24
C LYS A 3 -22.62 37.49 -12.91
N VAL A 4 -21.39 37.19 -13.28
CA VAL A 4 -20.99 35.85 -13.75
C VAL A 4 -20.57 35.07 -12.50
N SER A 5 -21.41 34.13 -12.09
CA SER A 5 -21.14 33.21 -11.00
C SER A 5 -20.39 32.00 -11.58
N PHE A 6 -19.10 31.89 -11.31
CA PHE A 6 -18.30 30.71 -11.68
C PHE A 6 -18.57 29.60 -10.66
N ILE A 7 -19.40 28.64 -11.05
CA ILE A 7 -19.57 27.37 -10.33
C ILE A 7 -18.41 26.49 -10.77
N GLY A 8 -17.40 26.36 -9.91
CA GLY A 8 -16.28 25.45 -10.11
C GLY A 8 -16.80 24.01 -10.12
N TYR A 9 -16.90 23.43 -11.32
CA TYR A 9 -17.14 22.00 -11.48
C TYR A 9 -15.85 21.27 -11.10
N THR A 10 -15.80 20.73 -9.89
CA THR A 10 -14.79 19.74 -9.52
C THR A 10 -15.07 18.49 -10.35
N THR A 11 -14.36 18.32 -11.46
CA THR A 11 -14.37 17.09 -12.26
C THR A 11 -13.79 15.96 -11.43
N VAL A 12 -14.67 15.15 -10.83
CA VAL A 12 -14.30 13.85 -10.28
C VAL A 12 -14.09 12.91 -11.48
N VAL A 13 -12.83 12.73 -11.85
CA VAL A 13 -12.44 11.73 -12.85
C VAL A 13 -12.58 10.35 -12.20
N VAL A 14 -13.73 9.70 -12.40
CA VAL A 14 -13.91 8.29 -12.04
C VAL A 14 -13.21 7.45 -13.11
N ALA A 15 -11.93 7.17 -12.90
CA ALA A 15 -11.17 6.25 -13.75
C ALA A 15 -11.65 4.81 -13.49
N THR A 16 -12.53 4.31 -14.36
CA THR A 16 -12.84 2.88 -14.41
C THR A 16 -11.66 2.16 -15.07
N VAL A 17 -10.77 1.59 -14.25
CA VAL A 17 -9.60 0.85 -14.73
C VAL A 17 -10.08 -0.51 -15.25
N ALA A 18 -10.29 -0.60 -16.56
CA ALA A 18 -10.42 -1.87 -17.26
C ALA A 18 -9.09 -2.63 -17.16
N MET A 19 -9.16 -3.91 -16.80
CA MET A 19 -8.01 -4.81 -16.65
C MET A 19 -7.20 -4.88 -17.96
N ALA A 20 -6.11 -4.12 -18.03
CA ALA A 20 -5.08 -4.25 -19.05
C ALA A 20 -3.83 -4.87 -18.40
N PRO A 21 -3.25 -5.94 -18.99
CA PRO A 21 -1.99 -6.47 -18.51
C PRO A 21 -0.86 -5.53 -18.93
N PHE A 22 -0.19 -4.96 -17.93
CA PHE A 22 1.16 -4.38 -17.97
C PHE A 22 1.43 -3.34 -19.08
N ALA A 23 1.23 -2.07 -18.75
CA ALA A 23 2.04 -1.00 -19.31
C ALA A 23 3.02 -0.53 -18.22
N ALA A 24 4.29 -0.93 -18.35
CA ALA A 24 5.40 -0.37 -17.57
C ALA A 24 5.63 1.08 -18.03
N LEU A 25 4.86 1.98 -17.44
CA LEU A 25 5.08 3.41 -17.52
C LEU A 25 5.82 3.76 -16.24
N ALA A 26 7.03 4.33 -16.34
CA ALA A 26 7.67 5.00 -15.21
C ALA A 26 6.64 6.00 -14.65
N ALA A 27 6.04 5.63 -13.53
CA ALA A 27 4.80 6.20 -13.07
C ALA A 27 5.14 7.03 -11.85
N THR A 28 5.45 8.30 -12.11
CA THR A 28 5.46 9.32 -11.08
C THR A 28 4.03 9.74 -10.80
N THR A 29 3.61 9.73 -9.53
CA THR A 29 2.30 10.30 -9.16
C THR A 29 2.41 11.82 -9.09
N ASP A 30 2.03 12.53 -10.15
CA ASP A 30 2.05 14.01 -10.14
C ASP A 30 0.91 14.61 -9.30
N ALA A 31 -0.17 13.84 -9.11
CA ALA A 31 -1.32 14.17 -8.29
C ALA A 31 -1.65 13.03 -7.32
N ASP A 32 -2.43 13.34 -6.28
CA ASP A 32 -2.99 12.31 -5.41
C ASP A 32 -3.91 11.38 -6.22
N VAL A 33 -3.66 10.07 -6.16
CA VAL A 33 -4.45 9.06 -6.88
C VAL A 33 -5.23 8.24 -5.87
N THR A 34 -6.56 8.24 -5.99
CA THR A 34 -7.41 7.36 -5.20
C THR A 34 -7.62 6.03 -5.93
N LEU A 35 -7.31 4.94 -5.25
CA LEU A 35 -7.47 3.57 -5.69
C LEU A 35 -8.50 2.88 -4.79
N THR A 36 -9.37 2.08 -5.37
CA THR A 36 -10.30 1.24 -4.60
C THR A 36 -9.95 -0.21 -4.85
N LEU A 37 -9.73 -0.97 -3.77
CA LEU A 37 -9.53 -2.41 -3.92
C LEU A 37 -10.89 -3.08 -4.10
N PRO A 38 -11.06 -3.91 -5.13
CA PRO A 38 -12.31 -4.65 -5.31
C PRO A 38 -12.53 -5.70 -4.22
N SER A 39 -11.48 -6.11 -3.51
CA SER A 39 -11.54 -7.18 -2.52
C SER A 39 -12.15 -6.78 -1.18
N ASP A 40 -11.89 -5.56 -0.73
CA ASP A 40 -12.40 -5.04 0.53
C ASP A 40 -13.29 -3.80 0.38
N GLY A 41 -13.39 -3.26 -0.84
CA GLY A 41 -14.17 -2.07 -1.17
C GLY A 41 -13.60 -0.78 -0.58
N SER A 42 -12.43 -0.83 0.06
CA SER A 42 -11.82 0.31 0.73
C SER A 42 -11.09 1.21 -0.26
N ALA A 43 -11.11 2.51 0.03
CA ALA A 43 -10.42 3.53 -0.74
C ALA A 43 -9.04 3.84 -0.12
N TYR A 44 -8.03 3.84 -0.97
CA TYR A 44 -6.65 4.12 -0.66
C TYR A 44 -6.18 5.32 -1.48
N THR A 45 -5.46 6.25 -0.86
CA THR A 45 -4.91 7.41 -1.55
C THR A 45 -3.40 7.26 -1.64
N LEU A 46 -2.89 7.19 -2.87
CA LEU A 46 -1.48 7.39 -3.17
C LEU A 46 -1.22 8.89 -3.22
N LYS A 47 -0.35 9.40 -2.35
CA LYS A 47 0.04 10.81 -2.40
C LYS A 47 0.89 11.10 -3.63
N SER A 48 0.82 12.35 -4.09
CA SER A 48 1.73 12.85 -5.12
C SER A 48 3.20 12.80 -4.67
N GLY A 49 4.11 12.74 -5.64
CA GLY A 49 5.55 12.63 -5.43
C GLY A 49 6.06 11.19 -5.31
N GLY A 50 5.19 10.19 -5.51
CA GLY A 50 5.61 8.79 -5.57
C GLY A 50 6.43 8.51 -6.83
N THR A 51 7.45 7.65 -6.70
CA THR A 51 8.36 7.23 -7.77
C THR A 51 8.40 5.71 -7.82
N PHE A 52 8.10 5.14 -8.98
CA PHE A 52 8.23 3.71 -9.28
C PHE A 52 8.22 3.51 -10.80
N ASP A 53 8.83 2.43 -11.27
CA ASP A 53 8.87 2.11 -12.70
C ASP A 53 7.61 1.37 -13.15
N GLN A 54 7.01 0.57 -12.27
CA GLN A 54 5.79 -0.17 -12.56
C GLN A 54 4.87 -0.22 -11.34
N PHE A 55 3.57 -0.17 -11.60
CA PHE A 55 2.51 -0.38 -10.61
C PHE A 55 1.51 -1.40 -11.11
N SER A 56 1.07 -2.27 -10.21
CA SER A 56 0.00 -3.24 -10.44
C SER A 56 -0.87 -3.37 -9.20
N SER A 57 -2.17 -3.47 -9.39
CA SER A 57 -3.12 -3.90 -8.37
C SER A 57 -3.77 -5.20 -8.82
N SER A 58 -3.68 -6.24 -7.99
CA SER A 58 -4.26 -7.55 -8.29
C SER A 58 -4.90 -8.14 -7.05
N GLY A 59 -6.21 -8.33 -7.12
CA GLY A 59 -7.05 -8.85 -6.03
C GLY A 59 -6.92 -7.97 -4.79
N ASP A 60 -6.08 -8.43 -3.86
CA ASP A 60 -5.96 -7.90 -2.50
C ASP A 60 -4.66 -7.14 -2.25
N THR A 61 -3.85 -6.93 -3.30
CA THR A 61 -2.50 -6.39 -3.15
C THR A 61 -2.18 -5.27 -4.13
N PHE A 62 -1.31 -4.37 -3.70
CA PHE A 62 -0.60 -3.40 -4.53
C PHE A 62 0.83 -3.87 -4.72
N THR A 63 1.35 -3.78 -5.93
CA THR A 63 2.76 -4.06 -6.21
C THR A 63 3.37 -2.86 -6.91
N PHE A 64 4.46 -2.36 -6.33
CA PHE A 64 5.32 -1.34 -6.90
C PHE A 64 6.67 -1.97 -7.25
N GLN A 65 7.22 -1.61 -8.39
CA GLN A 65 8.53 -2.10 -8.81
C GLN A 65 9.39 -0.94 -9.28
N ALA A 66 10.67 -1.01 -8.93
CA ALA A 66 11.71 -0.21 -9.58
C ALA A 66 12.77 -1.13 -10.19
N ASP A 67 13.22 -0.79 -11.40
CA ASP A 67 14.29 -1.45 -12.13
C ASP A 67 15.65 -1.16 -11.47
N ALA A 68 16.69 -1.84 -11.96
CA ALA A 68 18.04 -1.70 -11.41
C ALA A 68 18.52 -0.23 -11.45
N GLY A 69 18.82 0.33 -10.27
CA GLY A 69 19.22 1.73 -10.12
C GLY A 69 18.07 2.71 -9.83
N GLY A 70 16.82 2.26 -9.91
CA GLY A 70 15.64 3.03 -9.50
C GLY A 70 15.35 2.95 -8.00
N VAL A 71 14.34 3.72 -7.57
CA VAL A 71 13.84 3.74 -6.20
C VAL A 71 12.32 3.59 -6.20
N VAL A 72 11.79 2.88 -5.21
CA VAL A 72 10.35 2.86 -4.93
C VAL A 72 10.09 3.82 -3.77
N SER A 73 9.44 4.94 -4.07
CA SER A 73 8.97 5.91 -3.07
C SER A 73 7.46 6.08 -3.21
N VAL A 74 6.69 5.80 -2.16
CA VAL A 74 5.22 5.86 -2.20
C VAL A 74 4.68 6.19 -0.81
N ASP A 75 3.76 7.14 -0.68
CA ASP A 75 2.95 7.35 0.54
C ASP A 75 1.51 6.89 0.25
N ILE A 76 1.09 5.82 0.91
CA ILE A 76 -0.23 5.20 0.81
C ILE A 76 -1.03 5.54 2.06
N ARG A 77 -2.25 6.05 1.90
CA ARG A 77 -3.15 6.35 3.00
C ARG A 77 -4.48 5.63 2.87
N SER A 78 -5.04 5.18 3.99
CA SER A 78 -6.33 4.52 4.06
C SER A 78 -7.24 5.23 5.07
N GLY A 79 -8.35 5.79 4.60
CA GLY A 79 -9.39 6.37 5.46
C GLY A 79 -10.10 5.35 6.35
N ASP A 80 -10.16 4.09 5.91
CA ASP A 80 -10.74 2.99 6.70
C ASP A 80 -9.81 2.44 7.77
N LYS A 81 -8.64 3.07 7.95
CA LYS A 81 -7.58 2.64 8.87
C LYS A 81 -7.21 1.18 8.68
N LYS A 82 -6.77 0.80 7.48
CA LYS A 82 -6.30 -0.56 7.18
C LYS A 82 -4.86 -0.73 7.64
N ASN A 83 -4.49 -1.92 8.10
CA ASN A 83 -3.09 -2.25 8.33
C ASN A 83 -2.44 -2.61 6.99
N LEU A 84 -1.36 -1.95 6.61
CA LEU A 84 -0.73 -2.09 5.29
C LEU A 84 0.55 -2.93 5.41
N THR A 85 0.40 -4.26 5.46
CA THR A 85 1.52 -5.18 5.55
C THR A 85 2.30 -5.21 4.23
N ASN A 86 3.61 -5.32 4.26
CA ASN A 86 4.43 -5.36 3.05
C ASN A 86 5.64 -6.29 3.19
N ASN A 87 6.16 -6.75 2.05
CA ASN A 87 7.35 -7.60 1.98
C ASN A 87 8.68 -6.90 2.34
N ARG A 88 8.65 -5.59 2.64
CA ARG A 88 9.81 -4.80 3.03
C ARG A 88 9.84 -4.52 4.55
N SER A 89 8.92 -5.10 5.31
CA SER A 89 8.79 -4.94 6.77
C SER A 89 8.68 -3.47 7.22
N ILE A 90 8.11 -2.62 6.38
CA ILE A 90 7.87 -1.20 6.71
C ILE A 90 6.59 -1.13 7.55
N GLY A 91 6.65 -0.48 8.71
CA GLY A 91 5.50 -0.36 9.59
C GLY A 91 4.43 0.58 9.05
N THR A 92 3.16 0.21 9.23
CA THR A 92 2.03 1.12 9.01
C THR A 92 1.87 2.03 10.23
N VAL A 93 1.67 3.32 10.00
CA VAL A 93 1.35 4.30 11.03
C VAL A 93 -0.17 4.41 11.15
N CYS A 94 -0.73 4.02 12.30
CA CYS A 94 -2.15 4.13 12.57
C CYS A 94 -2.45 5.50 13.19
N GLY A 95 -3.02 6.43 12.42
CA GLY A 95 -3.58 7.68 12.93
C GLY A 95 -5.01 7.54 13.45
N GLU A 96 -5.56 8.63 13.98
CA GLU A 96 -6.93 8.64 14.53
C GLU A 96 -8.01 8.52 13.42
N SER A 97 -7.77 9.19 12.29
CA SER A 97 -8.69 9.29 11.15
C SER A 97 -8.24 8.51 9.91
N GLU A 98 -6.94 8.21 9.79
CA GLU A 98 -6.38 7.48 8.65
C GLU A 98 -5.17 6.65 9.09
N SER A 99 -4.89 5.56 8.38
CA SER A 99 -3.58 4.89 8.46
C SER A 99 -2.72 5.28 7.27
N SER A 100 -1.40 5.36 7.47
CA SER A 100 -0.44 5.68 6.42
C SER A 100 0.73 4.70 6.37
N LEU A 101 1.24 4.45 5.17
CA LEU A 101 2.44 3.67 4.92
C LEU A 101 3.32 4.44 3.95
N VAL A 102 4.50 4.85 4.42
CA VAL A 102 5.49 5.54 3.60
C VAL A 102 6.61 4.57 3.24
N ILE A 103 6.65 4.19 1.97
CA ILE A 103 7.65 3.32 1.38
C ILE A 103 8.75 4.20 0.79
N SER A 104 10.00 3.92 1.15
CA SER A 104 11.17 4.52 0.52
C SER A 104 12.28 3.47 0.48
N THR A 105 12.28 2.67 -0.58
CA THR A 105 13.22 1.56 -0.75
C THR A 105 14.00 1.70 -2.04
N GLY A 106 15.14 1.01 -2.13
CA GLY A 106 15.89 0.87 -3.37
C GLY A 106 15.16 -0.01 -4.40
N PRO A 107 15.88 -0.52 -5.41
CA PRO A 107 15.27 -1.26 -6.50
C PRO A 107 14.65 -2.60 -6.05
N GLY A 108 13.79 -3.15 -6.91
CA GLY A 108 13.09 -4.40 -6.69
C GLY A 108 11.59 -4.21 -6.47
N ASN A 109 10.93 -5.27 -6.01
CA ASN A 109 9.49 -5.29 -5.80
C ASN A 109 9.11 -4.91 -4.36
N THR A 110 8.02 -4.18 -4.24
CA THR A 110 7.37 -3.89 -2.96
C THR A 110 5.89 -4.21 -3.11
N THR A 111 5.46 -5.27 -2.44
CA THR A 111 4.06 -5.70 -2.42
C THR A 111 3.45 -5.31 -1.09
N VAL A 112 2.31 -4.62 -1.16
CA VAL A 112 1.52 -4.15 -0.03
C VAL A 112 0.19 -4.89 -0.01
N THR A 113 -0.11 -5.52 1.11
CA THR A 113 -1.34 -6.26 1.37
C THR A 113 -2.09 -5.58 2.51
N PRO A 114 -3.18 -4.86 2.22
CA PRO A 114 -4.05 -4.33 3.25
C PRO A 114 -4.73 -5.46 4.05
N SER A 115 -4.77 -5.33 5.37
CA SER A 115 -5.36 -6.30 6.28
C SER A 115 -6.01 -5.62 7.48
N GLY A 116 -7.05 -6.24 8.05
CA GLY A 116 -7.65 -5.85 9.33
C GLY A 116 -7.97 -4.36 9.50
N LYS A 117 -8.05 -3.91 10.76
CA LYS A 117 -8.03 -2.48 11.11
C LYS A 117 -6.71 -2.18 11.83
N CYS A 118 -6.06 -1.11 11.41
CA CYS A 118 -4.94 -0.47 12.07
C CYS A 118 -5.43 0.05 13.44
N GLY A 119 -4.99 -0.62 14.51
CA GLY A 119 -5.28 -0.20 15.88
C GLY A 119 -4.14 0.66 16.43
N THR A 120 -4.45 1.62 17.32
CA THR A 120 -3.48 2.50 18.00
C THR A 120 -2.59 1.77 19.01
N GLY A 121 -2.46 0.44 18.91
CA GLY A 121 -1.68 -0.40 19.82
C GLY A 121 -0.78 -1.36 19.05
N GLY A 122 0.53 -1.12 19.12
CA GLY A 122 1.56 -2.09 18.78
C GLY A 122 1.97 -2.09 17.30
N GLY A 123 3.20 -1.62 17.04
CA GLY A 123 3.88 -1.87 15.77
C GLY A 123 3.97 -3.38 15.53
N SER A 124 3.58 -3.81 14.33
CA SER A 124 3.81 -5.17 13.85
C SER A 124 5.29 -5.27 13.45
N GLY A 125 6.12 -5.55 14.46
CA GLY A 125 7.41 -6.19 14.26
C GLY A 125 7.20 -7.60 13.73
N GLY A 126 8.14 -8.05 12.91
CA GLY A 126 8.05 -9.27 12.14
C GLY A 126 7.69 -10.50 12.97
N GLU A 127 6.81 -11.31 12.40
CA GLU A 127 6.74 -12.71 12.73
C GLU A 127 7.78 -13.40 11.83
N GLU A 128 9.05 -13.28 12.21
CA GLU A 128 9.96 -14.41 12.00
C GLU A 128 9.36 -15.54 12.83
N GLU A 129 8.54 -16.37 12.18
CA GLU A 129 8.23 -17.70 12.68
C GLU A 129 9.54 -18.49 12.62
N GLU A 130 10.41 -18.25 13.60
CA GLU A 130 11.36 -19.26 14.03
C GLU A 130 10.54 -20.49 14.37
N ALA A 131 10.65 -21.50 13.52
CA ALA A 131 10.15 -22.83 13.76
C ALA A 131 10.72 -23.32 15.10
N VAL A 132 9.95 -23.15 16.17
CA VAL A 132 10.17 -23.84 17.44
C VAL A 132 9.88 -25.31 17.17
N LEU A 133 10.90 -26.03 16.71
CA LEU A 133 10.95 -27.48 16.74
C LEU A 133 10.65 -27.91 18.19
N PRO A 134 9.59 -28.69 18.44
CA PRO A 134 9.35 -29.22 19.78
C PRO A 134 10.50 -30.18 20.16
N LEU A 135 10.95 -30.01 21.42
CA LEU A 135 12.00 -30.74 22.12
C LEU A 135 12.16 -32.22 21.73
N PRO A 136 13.40 -32.77 21.70
CA PRO A 136 13.56 -34.21 21.79
C PRO A 136 13.11 -34.67 23.19
N LEU A 137 12.14 -35.59 23.20
CA LEU A 137 11.71 -36.34 24.37
C LEU A 137 12.92 -36.89 25.15
N ARG A 138 13.00 -36.53 26.44
CA ARG A 138 13.73 -37.31 27.45
C ARG A 138 13.28 -38.77 27.37
N LEU A 139 14.19 -39.66 27.01
CA LEU A 139 14.03 -41.10 27.25
C LEU A 139 14.03 -41.36 28.77
N PRO A 140 13.12 -42.20 29.31
CA PRO A 140 13.26 -42.70 30.65
C PRO A 140 14.34 -43.79 30.71
N ARG A 141 15.06 -43.80 31.85
CA ARG A 141 15.98 -44.83 32.34
C ARG A 141 15.65 -46.26 31.90
N GLN A 142 16.68 -46.99 31.48
CA GLN A 142 17.10 -48.25 32.11
C GLN A 142 18.59 -48.23 32.36
#